data_AF-A0A927F9E5-F1
#
_entry.id   AF-A0A927F9E5-F1
#
_cell.length_a   1.000
_cell.length_b   1.000
_cell.length_c   1.000
_cell.angle_alpha   90.00
_cell.angle_beta   90.00
_cell.angle_gamma   90.00
#
_symmetry.space_group_name_H-M   'P 1'
#
loop_
_entity.id
_entity.type
_entity.pdbx_description
1 polymer ?
#
loop_
_entity_poly.entity_id
_entity_poly.type
_entity_poly.pdbx_seq_one_letter_code
_entity_poly.pdbx_strand_id
1 'polypeptide(L)'
;MKPRSRSLLILSTTLLVGMLLGALVHARFFDKRVKRMHRLSTPEGFVESYIRTIEPTSPEQEQAVREVVTVVASEVSASIKANKEEIGRRMEAMAKQLGPLLDEEQQARLQERRERHQQRR
;
A
#
# COMPACT_ATOMS: atom_id res chain seq x y z
N MET A 1 29.59 14.57 -36.91
CA MET A 1 28.33 14.89 -36.20
C MET A 1 28.40 16.32 -35.69
N LYS A 2 27.38 17.15 -35.94
CA LYS A 2 27.37 18.56 -35.49
C LYS A 2 27.51 18.61 -33.95
N PRO A 3 28.29 19.54 -33.38
CA PRO A 3 28.60 19.58 -31.95
C PRO A 3 27.35 19.62 -31.05
N ARG A 4 26.26 20.26 -31.54
CA ARG A 4 24.94 20.30 -30.88
C ARG A 4 24.33 18.91 -30.64
N SER A 5 24.54 17.96 -31.55
CA SER A 5 24.02 16.60 -31.43
C SER A 5 24.73 15.80 -30.32
N ARG A 6 26.03 16.05 -30.09
CA ARG A 6 26.79 15.39 -29.02
C ARG A 6 26.36 15.87 -27.65
N SER A 7 26.17 17.17 -27.49
CA SER A 7 25.68 17.75 -26.23
C SER A 7 24.27 17.29 -25.89
N LEU A 8 23.37 17.22 -26.88
CA LEU A 8 22.01 16.71 -26.68
C LEU A 8 22.01 15.24 -26.30
N LEU A 9 22.90 14.45 -26.89
CA LEU A 9 23.03 13.02 -26.59
C LEU A 9 23.50 12.84 -25.15
N ILE A 10 24.59 13.51 -24.74
CA ILE A 10 25.08 13.45 -23.35
C ILE A 10 23.98 13.88 -22.36
N LEU A 11 23.31 15.00 -22.61
CA LEU A 11 22.24 15.48 -21.72
C LEU A 11 21.11 14.46 -21.59
N SER A 12 20.67 13.88 -22.71
CA SER A 12 19.61 12.88 -22.74
C SER A 12 20.01 11.63 -21.97
N THR A 13 21.23 11.14 -22.14
CA THR A 13 21.72 9.96 -21.41
C THR A 13 21.78 10.21 -19.91
N THR A 14 22.29 11.37 -19.49
CA THR A 14 22.39 11.72 -18.07
C THR A 14 21.02 11.84 -17.42
N LEU A 15 20.05 12.43 -18.12
CA LEU A 15 18.65 12.53 -17.66
C LEU A 15 18.01 11.14 -17.52
N LEU A 16 18.23 10.26 -18.48
CA LEU A 16 17.71 8.89 -18.47
C LEU A 16 18.27 8.10 -17.29
N VAL A 17 19.57 8.23 -17.02
CA VAL A 17 20.22 7.61 -15.85
C VAL A 17 19.63 8.17 -14.55
N GLY A 18 19.46 9.48 -14.43
CA GLY A 18 18.84 10.10 -13.24
C GLY A 18 17.40 9.62 -13.01
N MET A 19 16.60 9.51 -14.07
CA MET A 19 15.23 9.02 -14.01
C MET A 19 15.16 7.55 -13.59
N LEU A 20 16.05 6.70 -14.12
CA LEU A 20 16.13 5.29 -13.74
C LEU A 20 16.54 5.12 -12.28
N LEU A 21 17.52 5.89 -11.80
CA LEU A 21 17.93 5.89 -10.40
C LEU A 21 16.80 6.36 -9.48
N GLY A 22 16.11 7.45 -9.84
CA GLY A 22 14.95 7.94 -9.11
C GLY A 22 13.82 6.91 -9.01
N ALA A 23 13.49 6.27 -10.13
CA ALA A 23 12.47 5.22 -10.18
C ALA A 23 12.85 4.01 -9.31
N LEU A 24 14.12 3.58 -9.34
CA LEU A 24 14.60 2.44 -8.56
C LEU A 24 14.54 2.69 -7.05
N VAL A 25 14.96 3.88 -6.61
CA VAL A 25 14.88 4.29 -5.19
C VAL A 25 13.43 4.35 -4.74
N HIS A 26 12.55 4.95 -5.56
CA HIS A 26 11.13 5.07 -5.26
C HIS A 26 10.47 3.69 -5.15
N ALA A 27 10.72 2.80 -6.12
CA ALA A 27 10.21 1.44 -6.11
C ALA A 27 10.63 0.69 -4.84
N ARG A 28 11.91 0.72 -4.47
CA ARG A 28 12.43 0.01 -3.28
C ARG A 28 11.83 0.51 -1.96
N PHE A 29 11.58 1.82 -1.83
CA PHE A 29 10.95 2.39 -0.64
C PHE A 29 9.45 2.08 -0.57
N PHE A 30 8.75 2.18 -1.71
CA PHE A 30 7.32 1.92 -1.79
C PHE A 30 7.00 0.44 -1.53
N ASP A 31 7.79 -0.47 -2.12
CA ASP A 31 7.63 -1.92 -1.95
C ASP A 31 7.76 -2.35 -0.49
N LYS A 32 8.75 -1.81 0.24
CA LYS A 32 8.96 -2.14 1.66
C LYS A 32 7.79 -1.68 2.52
N ARG A 33 7.24 -0.50 2.27
CA ARG A 33 6.12 0.05 3.05
C ARG A 33 4.82 -0.69 2.76
N VAL A 34 4.52 -0.96 1.50
CA VAL A 34 3.31 -1.68 1.09
C VAL A 34 3.37 -3.14 1.51
N LYS A 35 4.48 -3.85 1.29
CA LYS A 35 4.65 -5.24 1.75
C LYS A 35 4.58 -5.36 3.27
N ARG A 36 5.13 -4.40 4.03
CA ARG A 36 5.01 -4.39 5.50
C ARG A 36 3.55 -4.22 5.94
N MET A 37 2.81 -3.32 5.29
CA MET A 37 1.38 -3.12 5.59
C MET A 37 0.54 -4.35 5.26
N HIS A 38 0.82 -5.01 4.13
CA HIS A 38 0.13 -6.24 3.73
C HIS A 38 0.50 -7.43 4.63
N ARG A 39 1.73 -7.50 5.14
CA ARG A 39 2.14 -8.53 6.11
C ARG A 39 1.36 -8.38 7.42
N LEU A 40 1.16 -7.16 7.90
CA LEU A 40 0.42 -6.92 9.14
C LEU A 40 -1.09 -7.11 9.00
N SER A 41 -1.62 -7.14 7.76
CA SER A 41 -3.04 -7.42 7.52
C SER A 41 -3.39 -8.91 7.54
N THR A 42 -2.39 -9.80 7.44
CA THR A 42 -2.60 -11.24 7.60
C THR A 42 -2.20 -11.69 9.01
N PRO A 43 -2.91 -12.66 9.61
CA PRO A 43 -2.56 -13.17 10.94
C PRO A 43 -1.11 -13.66 11.02
N GLU A 44 -0.64 -14.39 10.01
CA GLU A 44 0.70 -14.99 9.98
C GLU A 44 1.78 -13.92 9.87
N GLY A 45 1.54 -12.90 9.06
CA GLY A 45 2.51 -11.83 8.85
C GLY A 45 2.60 -10.86 10.02
N PHE A 46 1.51 -10.74 10.80
CA PHE A 46 1.47 -10.07 12.09
C PHE A 46 2.31 -10.83 13.12
N VAL A 47 2.06 -12.14 13.31
CA VAL A 47 2.84 -13.00 14.22
C VAL A 47 4.33 -12.94 13.89
N GLU A 48 4.70 -13.14 12.62
CA GLU A 48 6.08 -13.11 12.16
C GLU A 48 6.75 -11.74 12.37
N SER A 49 5.98 -10.64 12.31
CA SER A 49 6.51 -9.31 12.61
C SER A 49 6.88 -9.16 14.09
N TYR A 50 6.06 -9.70 14.99
CA TYR A 50 6.31 -9.62 16.43
C TYR A 50 7.45 -10.54 16.85
N ILE A 51 7.48 -11.78 16.37
CA ILE A 51 8.59 -12.71 16.64
C ILE A 51 9.92 -12.08 16.21
N ARG A 52 9.99 -11.51 15.01
CA ARG A 52 11.19 -10.83 14.52
C ARG A 52 11.58 -9.59 15.33
N THR A 53 10.63 -8.93 15.97
CA THR A 53 10.89 -7.72 16.78
C THR A 53 11.33 -8.08 18.20
N ILE A 54 10.76 -9.14 18.75
CA ILE A 54 11.04 -9.62 20.11
C ILE A 54 12.37 -10.37 20.17
N GLU A 55 12.75 -11.05 19.08
CA GLU A 55 13.97 -11.86 18.98
C GLU A 55 14.11 -12.85 20.16
N PRO A 56 13.23 -13.87 20.26
CA PRO A 56 13.24 -14.82 21.36
C PRO A 56 14.59 -15.54 21.49
N THR A 57 15.05 -15.73 22.73
CA THR A 57 16.36 -16.32 23.01
C THR A 57 16.34 -17.85 23.12
N SER A 58 15.16 -18.47 23.15
CA SER A 58 15.01 -19.93 23.14
C SER A 58 13.79 -20.39 22.33
N PRO A 59 13.77 -21.65 21.85
CA PRO A 59 12.61 -22.22 21.15
C PRO A 59 11.33 -22.21 22.00
N GLU A 60 11.43 -22.46 23.30
CA GLU A 60 10.28 -22.46 24.21
C GLU A 60 9.70 -21.05 24.35
N GLN A 61 10.56 -20.03 24.43
CA GLN A 61 10.13 -18.63 24.47
C GLN A 61 9.49 -18.22 23.14
N GLU A 62 10.06 -18.63 22.00
CA GLU A 62 9.47 -18.37 20.69
C GLU A 62 8.05 -18.95 20.60
N GLN A 63 7.88 -20.20 21.01
CA GLN A 63 6.58 -20.87 20.99
C GLN A 63 5.56 -20.17 21.90
N ALA A 64 5.96 -19.80 23.12
CA ALA A 64 5.09 -19.09 24.05
C ALA A 64 4.67 -17.71 23.51
N VAL A 65 5.60 -16.95 22.92
CA VAL A 65 5.29 -15.66 22.27
C VAL A 65 4.35 -15.87 21.08
N ARG A 66 4.61 -16.90 20.26
CA ARG A 66 3.80 -17.21 19.08
C ARG A 66 2.35 -17.50 19.45
N GLU A 67 2.11 -18.29 20.50
CA GLU A 67 0.77 -18.60 20.98
C GLU A 67 0.00 -17.34 21.41
N VAL A 68 0.63 -16.49 22.22
CA VAL A 68 0.02 -15.22 22.68
C VAL A 68 -0.31 -14.31 21.50
N VAL A 69 0.64 -14.12 20.58
CA VAL A 69 0.47 -13.19 19.45
C VAL A 69 -0.56 -13.72 18.45
N THR A 70 -0.67 -15.04 18.26
CA THR A 70 -1.60 -15.65 17.30
C THR A 70 -3.06 -15.36 17.64
N VAL A 71 -3.42 -15.42 18.94
CA VAL A 71 -4.78 -15.09 19.39
C VAL A 71 -5.14 -13.65 19.00
N VAL A 72 -4.28 -12.71 19.35
CA VAL A 72 -4.48 -11.28 19.05
C VAL A 72 -4.46 -11.02 17.54
N ALA A 73 -3.61 -11.72 16.78
CA ALA A 73 -3.51 -11.55 15.33
C ALA A 73 -4.83 -11.87 14.61
N SER A 74 -5.57 -12.88 15.09
CA SER A 74 -6.87 -13.25 14.54
C SER A 74 -7.93 -12.16 14.77
N GLU A 75 -7.98 -11.60 15.98
CA GLU A 75 -8.90 -10.52 16.36
C GLU A 75 -8.61 -9.24 15.58
N VAL A 76 -7.33 -8.88 15.46
CA VAL A 76 -6.89 -7.71 14.69
C VAL A 76 -7.26 -7.87 13.21
N SER A 77 -7.04 -9.04 12.63
CA SER A 77 -7.39 -9.30 11.22
C SER A 77 -8.90 -9.19 10.98
N ALA A 78 -9.71 -9.75 11.88
CA ALA A 78 -11.17 -9.64 11.84
C ALA A 78 -11.63 -8.17 11.97
N SER A 79 -11.04 -7.41 12.89
CA SER A 79 -11.34 -5.99 13.09
C SER A 79 -10.99 -5.14 11.87
N ILE A 80 -9.82 -5.38 11.25
CA ILE A 80 -9.43 -4.70 10.00
C ILE A 80 -10.43 -5.00 8.88
N LYS A 81 -10.86 -6.25 8.74
CA LYS A 81 -11.86 -6.64 7.73
C LYS A 81 -13.20 -5.92 7.96
N ALA A 82 -13.73 -5.98 9.18
CA ALA A 82 -14.98 -5.32 9.54
C ALA A 82 -14.91 -3.80 9.35
N ASN A 83 -13.81 -3.17 9.75
CA ASN A 83 -13.62 -1.73 9.57
C ASN A 83 -13.52 -1.34 8.08
N LYS A 84 -12.89 -2.17 7.24
CA LYS A 84 -12.81 -1.94 5.79
C LYS A 84 -14.21 -1.98 5.15
N GLU A 85 -15.06 -2.92 5.56
CA GLU A 85 -16.45 -3.00 5.12
C GLU A 85 -17.25 -1.78 5.58
N GLU A 86 -17.09 -1.38 6.84
CA GLU A 86 -17.77 -0.22 7.41
C GLU A 86 -17.39 1.10 6.71
N ILE A 87 -16.09 1.33 6.48
CA ILE A 87 -15.62 2.47 5.70
C ILE A 87 -16.22 2.44 4.29
N GLY A 88 -16.30 1.27 3.66
CA GLY A 88 -16.94 1.10 2.35
C GLY A 88 -18.40 1.56 2.36
N ARG A 89 -19.19 1.09 3.33
CA ARG A 89 -20.60 1.49 3.51
C ARG A 89 -20.75 3.00 3.70
N ARG A 90 -19.90 3.61 4.55
CA ARG A 90 -19.92 5.06 4.79
C ARG A 90 -19.60 5.87 3.53
N MET A 91 -18.62 5.43 2.75
CA MET A 91 -18.25 6.08 1.49
C MET A 91 -19.35 5.95 0.43
N GLU A 92 -20.08 4.84 0.41
CA GLU A 92 -21.25 4.66 -0.45
C GLU A 92 -22.39 5.59 -0.03
N ALA A 93 -22.70 5.63 1.26
CA ALA A 93 -23.73 6.52 1.81
C ALA A 93 -23.42 7.99 1.51
N MET A 94 -22.18 8.43 1.72
CA MET A 94 -21.72 9.78 1.39
C MET A 94 -21.94 10.09 -0.10
N ALA A 95 -21.60 9.18 -1.00
CA ALA A 95 -21.78 9.44 -2.43
C ALA A 95 -23.26 9.50 -2.85
N LYS A 96 -24.13 8.71 -2.21
CA LYS A 96 -25.60 8.84 -2.43
C LYS A 96 -26.10 10.21 -1.98
N GLN A 97 -25.58 10.75 -0.88
CA GLN A 97 -25.93 12.08 -0.39
C GLN A 97 -25.37 13.19 -1.28
N LEU A 98 -24.17 13.02 -1.83
CA LEU A 98 -23.55 13.99 -2.72
C LEU A 98 -24.18 13.98 -4.12
N GLY A 99 -24.63 12.84 -4.62
CA GLY A 99 -25.14 12.68 -5.99
C GLY A 99 -26.11 13.79 -6.45
N PRO A 100 -27.17 14.11 -5.67
CA PRO A 100 -28.11 15.18 -6.01
C PRO A 100 -27.53 16.60 -6.04
N LEU A 101 -26.34 16.81 -5.47
CA LEU A 101 -25.65 18.11 -5.39
C LEU A 101 -24.63 18.31 -6.52
N LEU A 102 -24.39 17.29 -7.33
CA LEU A 102 -23.35 17.28 -8.36
C LEU A 102 -23.96 17.33 -9.75
N ASP A 103 -23.31 18.08 -10.64
CA ASP A 103 -23.59 18.02 -12.08
C ASP A 103 -23.06 16.73 -12.71
N GLU A 104 -23.47 16.45 -13.95
CA GLU A 104 -23.11 15.22 -14.67
C GLU A 104 -21.59 15.05 -14.86
N GLU A 105 -20.86 16.15 -15.09
CA GLU A 105 -19.40 16.12 -15.25
C GLU A 105 -18.70 15.77 -13.91
N GLN A 106 -19.18 16.33 -12.81
CA GLN A 106 -18.71 16.05 -11.47
C GLN A 106 -18.99 14.60 -11.05
N GLN A 107 -20.17 14.06 -11.41
CA GLN A 107 -20.50 12.65 -11.19
C GLN A 107 -19.59 11.73 -12.00
N ALA A 108 -19.33 12.05 -13.27
CA ALA A 108 -18.43 11.28 -14.13
C ALA A 108 -16.99 11.25 -13.58
N ARG A 109 -16.44 12.39 -13.14
CA ARG A 109 -15.10 12.44 -12.51
C ARG A 109 -15.04 11.64 -11.22
N LEU A 110 -16.10 11.66 -10.42
CA LEU A 110 -16.18 10.90 -9.17
C LEU A 110 -16.25 9.39 -9.43
N GLN A 111 -17.00 8.97 -10.46
CA GLN A 111 -17.12 7.58 -10.88
C GLN A 111 -15.80 7.04 -11.43
N GLU A 112 -15.15 7.78 -12.33
CA GLU A 112 -13.85 7.39 -12.90
C GLU A 112 -12.79 7.22 -11.79
N ARG A 113 -12.80 8.10 -10.78
CA ARG A 113 -11.94 7.97 -9.60
C ARG A 113 -12.21 6.69 -8.82
N ARG A 114 -13.48 6.29 -8.67
CA ARG A 114 -13.87 5.05 -7.97
C ARG A 114 -13.40 3.81 -8.73
N GLU A 115 -13.58 3.78 -10.04
CA GLU A 115 -13.17 2.66 -10.90
C GLU A 115 -11.66 2.45 -10.87
N ARG A 116 -10.86 3.53 -10.94
CA ARG A 116 -9.40 3.45 -10.77
C ARG A 116 -8.97 2.88 -9.43
N HIS A 117 -9.75 3.11 -8.37
CA HIS A 117 -9.47 2.54 -7.05
C HIS A 117 -9.88 1.06 -6.94
N GLN A 118 -10.91 0.62 -7.68
CA GLN A 118 -11.31 -0.78 -7.72
C GLN A 118 -10.34 -1.64 -8.54
N GLN A 119 -9.84 -1.13 -9.67
CA GLN A 119 -8.86 -1.84 -10.52
C GLN A 119 -7.49 -2.04 -9.87
N ARG A 120 -7.18 -1.28 -8.81
CA ARG A 120 -5.90 -1.35 -8.07
C ARG A 120 -5.94 -2.25 -6.84
N ARG A 121 -7.11 -2.82 -6.49
CA ARG A 121 -7.31 -3.74 -5.37
C ARG A 121 -7.33 -5.17 -5.84
#